data_AF-A0A972V2Q8-F1
#
_entry.id   AF-A0A972V2Q8-F1
#
_cell.length_a   1.000
_cell.length_b   1.000
_cell.length_c   1.000
_cell.angle_alpha   90.00
_cell.angle_beta   90.00
_cell.angle_gamma   90.00
#
_symmetry.space_group_name_H-M   'P 1'
#
loop_
_entity.id
_entity.type
_entity.pdbx_description
1 polymer ?
#
loop_
_entity_poly.entity_id
_entity_poly.type
_entity_poly.pdbx_seq_one_letter_code
_entity_poly.pdbx_strand_id
1 'polypeptide(L)'
;MVKIIKIGFLFFVLISGNVFAQISPGDLTTAHAHLEGISNCTKCHVLGEKETTSKCLECHTEIMNLIVIKKGYHSSIEVKDKKCASCHGEHFGRDFIITRFDSATFNHNLSGYELIGKHQELSCKSCHTNSLIENKVSQKKEGSYLGLGTLCLSCHDDYHQETLPKDCATCHNQNKFKPASLFKHENSKFPLIGKHITVDCEKCHKIEIRRTKKF
;
A
#
# COMPACT_ATOMS: atom_id res chain seq x y z
N MET A 1 63.14 -69.02 -16.01
CA MET A 1 61.75 -68.59 -15.78
C MET A 1 61.70 -67.75 -14.51
N VAL A 2 61.64 -66.41 -14.64
CA VAL A 2 61.21 -65.50 -13.58
C VAL A 2 60.38 -64.41 -14.26
N LYS A 3 59.06 -64.40 -14.02
CA LYS A 3 58.12 -63.41 -14.57
C LYS A 3 58.27 -62.11 -13.79
N ILE A 4 58.73 -61.05 -14.45
CA ILE A 4 58.75 -59.69 -13.88
C ILE A 4 57.34 -59.10 -14.06
N ILE A 5 56.61 -58.98 -12.96
CA ILE A 5 55.29 -58.34 -12.93
C ILE A 5 55.51 -56.82 -12.88
N LYS A 6 55.18 -56.12 -13.97
CA LYS A 6 55.12 -54.65 -13.98
C LYS A 6 53.86 -54.19 -13.26
N ILE A 7 54.00 -53.74 -12.01
CA ILE A 7 52.95 -53.04 -11.27
C ILE A 7 52.93 -51.60 -11.77
N GLY A 8 51.97 -51.27 -12.64
CA GLY A 8 51.73 -49.90 -13.08
C GLY A 8 51.05 -49.12 -11.96
N PHE A 9 51.78 -48.19 -11.34
CA PHE A 9 51.23 -47.26 -10.35
C PHE A 9 50.43 -46.18 -11.10
N LEU A 10 49.10 -46.28 -11.08
CA LEU A 10 48.21 -45.29 -11.69
C LEU A 10 48.26 -44.03 -10.80
N PHE A 11 49.01 -43.01 -11.23
CA PHE A 11 49.12 -41.74 -10.54
C PHE A 11 47.80 -40.97 -10.72
N PHE A 12 46.89 -41.07 -9.75
CA PHE A 12 45.63 -40.33 -9.75
C PHE A 12 45.94 -38.87 -9.43
N VAL A 13 46.10 -38.03 -10.46
CA VAL A 13 46.24 -36.58 -10.31
C VAL A 13 44.91 -36.04 -9.79
N LEU A 14 44.82 -35.83 -8.47
CA LEU A 14 43.75 -35.08 -7.83
C LEU A 14 43.87 -33.62 -8.27
N ILE A 15 43.13 -33.26 -9.32
CA ILE A 15 42.91 -31.86 -9.70
C ILE A 15 42.01 -31.27 -8.61
N SER A 16 42.61 -30.60 -7.63
CA SER A 16 41.91 -29.78 -6.64
C SER A 16 41.37 -28.51 -7.32
N GLY A 17 40.33 -28.67 -8.14
CA GLY A 17 39.51 -27.55 -8.56
C GLY A 17 38.80 -26.98 -7.34
N ASN A 18 38.96 -25.68 -7.08
CA ASN A 18 38.12 -24.98 -6.12
C ASN A 18 36.67 -25.05 -6.62
N VAL A 19 35.89 -25.99 -6.09
CA VAL A 19 34.45 -26.02 -6.31
C VAL A 19 33.87 -24.92 -5.43
N PHE A 20 33.73 -23.72 -5.99
CA PHE A 20 32.88 -22.70 -5.37
C PHE A 20 31.45 -23.20 -5.45
N ALA A 21 30.99 -23.86 -4.38
CA ALA A 21 29.57 -24.07 -4.18
C ALA A 21 28.95 -22.68 -4.02
N GLN A 22 28.34 -22.15 -5.08
CA GLN A 22 27.62 -20.89 -5.05
C GLN A 22 26.32 -21.10 -4.27
N ILE A 23 26.44 -21.15 -2.94
CA ILE A 23 25.31 -21.35 -2.02
C ILE A 23 24.46 -20.08 -1.91
N SER A 24 25.05 -18.92 -2.15
CA SER A 24 24.33 -17.64 -2.16
C SER A 24 24.06 -17.17 -3.60
N PRO A 25 22.79 -16.96 -4.00
CA PRO A 25 22.44 -16.48 -5.34
C PRO A 25 22.92 -15.04 -5.63
N GLY A 26 23.38 -14.32 -4.60
CA GLY A 26 23.77 -12.92 -4.65
C GLY A 26 23.31 -12.18 -3.39
N ASP A 27 23.82 -10.96 -3.21
CA ASP A 27 23.45 -10.08 -2.10
C ASP A 27 21.96 -9.73 -2.15
N LEU A 28 21.32 -9.71 -0.97
CA LEU A 28 19.96 -9.22 -0.84
C LEU A 28 19.91 -7.69 -1.01
N THR A 29 18.74 -7.15 -1.33
CA THR A 29 18.46 -5.72 -1.32
C THR A 29 18.71 -5.13 0.06
N THR A 30 18.95 -3.81 0.11
CA THR A 30 19.14 -3.11 1.40
C THR A 30 17.98 -3.34 2.38
N ALA A 31 16.74 -3.47 1.88
CA ALA A 31 15.57 -3.72 2.72
C ALA A 31 15.62 -5.07 3.46
N HIS A 32 16.24 -6.09 2.84
CA HIS A 32 16.33 -7.44 3.39
C HIS A 32 17.75 -7.85 3.78
N ALA A 33 18.74 -6.95 3.73
CA ALA A 33 20.12 -7.25 4.07
C ALA A 33 20.28 -7.90 5.46
N HIS A 34 19.40 -7.55 6.41
CA HIS A 34 19.37 -8.13 7.75
C HIS A 34 18.94 -9.62 7.80
N LEU A 35 18.41 -10.17 6.71
CA LEU A 35 18.01 -11.58 6.57
C LEU A 35 19.10 -12.44 5.94
N GLU A 36 20.26 -11.88 5.63
CA GLU A 36 21.37 -12.65 5.07
C GLU A 36 21.96 -13.65 6.06
N GLY A 37 22.68 -14.63 5.52
CA GLY A 37 23.35 -15.68 6.28
C GLY A 37 22.81 -17.07 5.91
N ILE A 38 23.72 -18.04 5.94
CA ILE A 38 23.45 -19.42 5.46
C ILE A 38 22.33 -20.13 6.23
N SER A 39 22.06 -19.71 7.46
CA SER A 39 20.97 -20.26 8.29
C SER A 39 19.61 -19.62 8.03
N ASN A 40 19.55 -18.54 7.23
CA ASN A 40 18.34 -17.73 7.07
C ASN A 40 17.59 -18.01 5.76
N CYS A 41 18.10 -18.89 4.89
CA CYS A 41 17.49 -19.20 3.60
C CYS A 41 16.01 -19.62 3.73
N THR A 42 15.69 -20.40 4.76
CA THR A 42 14.34 -20.92 5.02
C THR A 42 13.36 -19.88 5.57
N LYS A 43 13.83 -18.68 5.91
CA LYS A 43 12.97 -17.55 6.27
C LYS A 43 12.22 -17.01 5.05
N CYS A 44 12.78 -17.17 3.86
CA CYS A 44 12.20 -16.70 2.61
C CYS A 44 11.82 -17.84 1.65
N HIS A 45 12.47 -19.01 1.76
CA HIS A 45 12.22 -20.16 0.90
C HIS A 45 11.54 -21.31 1.63
N VAL A 46 10.55 -21.91 0.97
CA VAL A 46 10.01 -23.21 1.36
C VAL A 46 10.89 -24.31 0.76
N LEU A 47 11.36 -25.25 1.59
CA LEU A 47 12.25 -26.33 1.15
C LEU A 47 11.54 -27.23 0.13
N GLY A 48 12.19 -27.48 -1.01
CA GLY A 48 11.65 -28.33 -2.07
C GLY A 48 10.63 -27.63 -2.99
N GLU A 49 10.29 -26.38 -2.71
CA GLU A 49 9.36 -25.60 -3.53
C GLU A 49 10.06 -24.40 -4.18
N LYS A 50 9.59 -24.03 -5.38
CA LYS A 50 10.04 -22.80 -6.08
C LYS A 50 9.20 -21.57 -5.69
N GLU A 51 8.32 -21.71 -4.70
CA GLU A 51 7.33 -20.72 -4.28
C GLU A 51 7.80 -20.05 -2.99
N THR A 52 7.64 -18.72 -2.89
CA THR A 52 8.07 -17.93 -1.72
C THR A 52 7.00 -16.95 -1.22
N THR A 53 5.84 -16.86 -1.89
CA THR A 53 4.76 -15.91 -1.59
C THR A 53 4.26 -16.07 -0.16
N SER A 54 4.08 -17.32 0.29
CA SER A 54 3.68 -17.60 1.68
C SER A 54 4.66 -16.98 2.69
N LYS A 55 5.97 -17.15 2.47
CA LYS A 55 7.03 -16.56 3.30
C LYS A 55 7.08 -15.04 3.25
N CYS A 56 6.84 -14.44 2.08
CA CYS A 56 6.71 -12.98 2.00
C CYS A 56 5.58 -12.46 2.91
N LEU A 57 4.42 -13.12 2.85
CA LEU A 57 3.22 -12.68 3.58
C LEU A 57 3.30 -12.94 5.11
N GLU A 58 4.13 -13.86 5.57
CA GLU A 58 4.41 -14.08 7.00
C GLU A 58 4.98 -12.82 7.69
N CYS A 59 5.82 -12.04 6.98
CA CYS A 59 6.37 -10.78 7.49
C CYS A 59 5.58 -9.55 6.99
N HIS A 60 5.11 -9.56 5.75
CA HIS A 60 4.33 -8.46 5.15
C HIS A 60 2.85 -8.57 5.47
N THR A 61 2.53 -8.60 6.77
CA THR A 61 1.19 -8.88 7.29
C THR A 61 0.13 -7.85 6.83
N GLU A 62 0.50 -6.58 6.61
CA GLU A 62 -0.42 -5.57 6.09
C GLU A 62 -0.89 -5.89 4.67
N ILE A 63 0.04 -6.32 3.81
CA ILE A 63 -0.28 -6.73 2.44
C ILE A 63 -1.12 -8.00 2.46
N MET A 64 -0.74 -8.97 3.30
CA MET A 64 -1.53 -10.19 3.51
C MET A 64 -2.97 -9.86 3.91
N ASN A 65 -3.16 -8.98 4.90
CA ASN A 65 -4.47 -8.60 5.38
C ASN A 65 -5.30 -7.95 4.28
N LEU A 66 -4.71 -7.04 3.49
CA LEU A 66 -5.37 -6.41 2.34
C LEU A 66 -5.79 -7.44 1.28
N ILE A 67 -4.93 -8.41 0.96
CA ILE A 67 -5.26 -9.50 0.02
C ILE A 67 -6.42 -10.35 0.54
N VAL A 68 -6.40 -10.75 1.82
CA VAL A 68 -7.45 -11.57 2.44
C VAL A 68 -8.80 -10.86 2.40
N ILE A 69 -8.85 -9.56 2.68
CA ILE A 69 -10.09 -8.77 2.61
C ILE A 69 -10.40 -8.27 1.18
N LYS A 70 -9.63 -8.68 0.17
CA LYS A 70 -9.76 -8.31 -1.24
C LYS A 70 -9.75 -6.80 -1.49
N LYS A 71 -8.92 -6.07 -0.75
CA LYS A 71 -8.74 -4.61 -0.86
C LYS A 71 -7.34 -4.26 -1.37
N GLY A 72 -7.20 -3.10 -2.00
CA GLY A 72 -5.92 -2.55 -2.42
C GLY A 72 -5.35 -3.16 -3.70
N TYR A 73 -4.25 -2.59 -4.18
CA TYR A 73 -3.67 -2.90 -5.48
C TYR A 73 -3.26 -4.37 -5.66
N HIS A 74 -2.74 -5.01 -4.60
CA HIS A 74 -2.34 -6.42 -4.65
C HIS A 74 -3.53 -7.40 -4.77
N SER A 75 -4.76 -6.93 -4.50
CA SER A 75 -6.00 -7.68 -4.74
C SER A 75 -6.60 -7.41 -6.13
N SER A 76 -6.01 -6.49 -6.91
CA SER A 76 -6.51 -6.09 -8.21
C SER A 76 -6.33 -7.19 -9.25
N ILE A 77 -7.05 -7.06 -10.36
CA ILE A 77 -6.94 -7.96 -11.51
C ILE A 77 -5.51 -8.04 -12.08
N GLU A 78 -4.70 -7.00 -11.88
CA GLU A 78 -3.33 -6.95 -12.39
C GLU A 78 -2.35 -7.82 -11.59
N VAL A 79 -2.67 -8.09 -10.31
CA VAL A 79 -1.70 -8.65 -9.36
C VAL A 79 -2.18 -9.93 -8.68
N LYS A 80 -3.50 -10.12 -8.48
CA LYS A 80 -4.06 -11.18 -7.62
C LYS A 80 -3.59 -12.61 -7.91
N ASP A 81 -3.22 -12.91 -9.16
CA ASP A 81 -2.78 -14.24 -9.61
C ASP A 81 -1.26 -14.31 -9.85
N LYS A 82 -0.51 -13.28 -9.49
CA LYS A 82 0.95 -13.20 -9.65
C LYS A 82 1.67 -13.60 -8.37
N LYS A 83 2.87 -14.17 -8.52
CA LYS A 83 3.77 -14.47 -7.41
C LYS A 83 4.50 -13.19 -7.00
N CYS A 84 4.76 -13.00 -5.71
CA CYS A 84 5.46 -11.81 -5.22
C CYS A 84 6.80 -11.61 -5.92
N ALA A 85 7.61 -12.67 -6.00
CA ALA A 85 8.95 -12.62 -6.56
C ALA A 85 9.01 -12.31 -8.07
N SER A 86 7.91 -12.44 -8.83
CA SER A 86 7.93 -12.08 -10.26
C SER A 86 7.96 -10.57 -10.48
N CYS A 87 7.60 -9.77 -9.48
CA CYS A 87 7.69 -8.31 -9.51
C CYS A 87 8.66 -7.78 -8.44
N HIS A 88 8.60 -8.34 -7.24
CA HIS A 88 9.45 -8.04 -6.09
C HIS A 88 10.58 -9.06 -5.97
N GLY A 89 11.45 -9.05 -6.98
CA GLY A 89 12.60 -9.93 -7.04
C GLY A 89 13.66 -9.59 -5.99
N GLU A 90 14.41 -10.59 -5.56
CA GLU A 90 15.49 -10.49 -4.59
C GLU A 90 16.76 -11.20 -5.12
N HIS A 91 17.92 -10.96 -4.49
CA HIS A 91 19.27 -11.36 -4.92
C HIS A 91 19.84 -10.56 -6.09
N PHE A 92 19.35 -9.34 -6.29
CA PHE A 92 19.82 -8.44 -7.35
C PHE A 92 20.82 -7.38 -6.85
N GLY A 93 21.29 -7.51 -5.61
CA GLY A 93 22.24 -6.58 -4.99
C GLY A 93 21.57 -5.47 -4.18
N ARG A 94 22.41 -4.77 -3.40
CA ARG A 94 21.99 -3.78 -2.38
C ARG A 94 21.12 -2.65 -2.91
N ASP A 95 21.47 -2.17 -4.09
CA ASP A 95 20.85 -0.99 -4.70
C ASP A 95 19.64 -1.34 -5.58
N PHE A 96 19.27 -2.63 -5.66
CA PHE A 96 18.10 -3.02 -6.43
C PHE A 96 16.82 -2.49 -5.78
N ILE A 97 16.03 -1.77 -6.59
CA ILE A 97 14.72 -1.26 -6.19
C ILE A 97 13.70 -2.37 -6.35
N ILE A 98 13.40 -3.06 -5.25
CA ILE A 98 12.45 -4.18 -5.20
C ILE A 98 11.01 -3.75 -5.49
N THR A 99 10.61 -2.54 -5.08
CA THR A 99 9.28 -1.98 -5.36
C THR A 99 9.38 -0.93 -6.46
N ARG A 100 9.13 -1.33 -7.71
CA ARG A 100 8.99 -0.39 -8.82
C ARG A 100 7.53 0.04 -8.93
N PHE A 101 7.27 1.28 -8.59
CA PHE A 101 5.95 1.89 -8.64
C PHE A 101 6.03 3.16 -9.50
N ASP A 102 5.28 3.17 -10.61
CA ASP A 102 5.13 4.37 -11.42
C ASP A 102 3.92 5.16 -10.94
N SER A 103 4.18 6.21 -10.16
CA SER A 103 3.12 7.08 -9.65
C SER A 103 2.48 7.94 -10.73
N ALA A 104 3.13 8.14 -11.88
CA ALA A 104 2.60 9.00 -12.95
C ALA A 104 1.46 8.33 -13.74
N THR A 105 1.47 6.99 -13.80
CA THR A 105 0.50 6.21 -14.59
C THR A 105 -0.42 5.36 -13.71
N PHE A 106 -0.24 5.39 -12.39
CA PHE A 106 -1.03 4.56 -11.48
C PHE A 106 -2.53 4.91 -11.50
N ASN A 107 -3.36 3.88 -11.65
CA ASN A 107 -4.81 4.00 -11.61
C ASN A 107 -5.37 3.67 -10.23
N HIS A 108 -5.91 4.67 -9.53
CA HIS A 108 -6.49 4.53 -8.20
C HIS A 108 -7.66 3.52 -8.13
N ASN A 109 -8.39 3.29 -9.22
CA ASN A 109 -9.49 2.33 -9.25
C ASN A 109 -9.02 0.89 -8.97
N LEU A 110 -7.76 0.57 -9.26
CA LEU A 110 -7.16 -0.73 -8.97
C LEU A 110 -6.95 -0.95 -7.47
N SER A 111 -6.96 0.13 -6.66
CA SER A 111 -6.87 0.03 -5.21
C SER A 111 -8.24 -0.14 -4.52
N GLY A 112 -9.34 -0.03 -5.28
CA GLY A 112 -10.70 0.00 -4.74
C GLY A 112 -11.07 1.33 -4.07
N TYR A 113 -10.32 2.40 -4.35
CA TYR A 113 -10.62 3.76 -3.92
C TYR A 113 -10.61 4.70 -5.15
N GLU A 114 -11.78 4.89 -5.74
CA GLU A 114 -11.95 5.79 -6.88
C GLU A 114 -11.87 7.25 -6.42
N LEU A 115 -11.02 8.03 -7.08
CA LEU A 115 -10.98 9.47 -6.89
C LEU A 115 -12.11 10.10 -7.70
N ILE A 116 -12.98 10.86 -7.04
CA ILE A 116 -14.15 11.50 -7.68
C ILE A 116 -14.06 13.02 -7.48
N GLY A 117 -14.43 13.75 -8.53
CA GLY A 117 -14.50 15.22 -8.50
C GLY A 117 -13.14 15.84 -8.22
N LYS A 118 -13.08 16.77 -7.26
CA LYS A 118 -11.85 17.50 -6.97
C LYS A 118 -10.69 16.65 -6.47
N HIS A 119 -10.96 15.45 -5.97
CA HIS A 119 -9.89 14.53 -5.57
C HIS A 119 -9.06 14.02 -6.76
N GLN A 120 -9.60 14.02 -7.98
CA GLN A 120 -8.87 13.59 -9.19
C GLN A 120 -7.76 14.56 -9.61
N GLU A 121 -7.88 15.83 -9.21
CA GLU A 121 -6.92 16.89 -9.54
C GLU A 121 -5.76 16.97 -8.53
N LEU A 122 -5.80 16.16 -7.45
CA LEU A 122 -4.82 16.22 -6.37
C LEU A 122 -3.56 15.41 -6.68
N SER A 123 -2.43 15.90 -6.16
CA SER A 123 -1.18 15.14 -6.17
C SER A 123 -1.22 13.99 -5.15
N CYS A 124 -0.44 12.92 -5.37
CA CYS A 124 -0.34 11.81 -4.42
C CYS A 124 0.03 12.28 -3.00
N LYS A 125 0.93 13.26 -2.90
CA LYS A 125 1.42 13.82 -1.62
C LYS A 125 0.37 14.62 -0.86
N SER A 126 -0.72 15.03 -1.52
CA SER A 126 -1.82 15.73 -0.86
C SER A 126 -2.59 14.80 0.09
N CYS A 127 -2.62 13.50 -0.21
CA CYS A 127 -3.33 12.49 0.59
C CYS A 127 -2.35 11.58 1.34
N HIS A 128 -1.31 11.07 0.65
CA HIS A 128 -0.33 10.13 1.21
C HIS A 128 0.69 10.85 2.10
N THR A 129 0.20 11.29 3.26
CA THR A 129 0.98 11.98 4.31
C THR A 129 0.93 11.17 5.60
N ASN A 130 1.97 11.28 6.42
CA ASN A 130 2.06 10.55 7.68
C ASN A 130 0.93 10.91 8.67
N SER A 131 0.40 12.12 8.59
CA SER A 131 -0.70 12.60 9.45
C SER A 131 -2.05 11.98 9.12
N LEU A 132 -2.24 11.45 7.91
CA LEU A 132 -3.49 10.82 7.45
C LEU A 132 -3.46 9.29 7.53
N ILE A 133 -2.36 8.71 8.02
CA ILE A 133 -2.26 7.27 8.27
C ILE A 133 -2.98 6.94 9.59
N GLU A 134 -4.16 6.33 9.48
CA GLU A 134 -4.97 5.89 10.63
C GLU A 134 -4.47 4.56 11.19
N ASN A 135 -4.07 3.63 10.31
CA ASN A 135 -3.69 2.28 10.70
C ASN A 135 -2.18 2.15 10.85
N LYS A 136 -1.73 1.34 11.82
CA LYS A 136 -0.31 1.04 11.99
C LYS A 136 0.22 0.35 10.74
N VAL A 137 1.29 0.92 10.18
CA VAL A 137 2.11 0.28 9.15
C VAL A 137 3.40 -0.16 9.83
N SER A 138 3.67 -1.47 9.84
CA SER A 138 4.82 -2.08 10.53
C SER A 138 6.16 -1.61 9.99
N GLN A 139 6.23 -1.32 8.69
CA GLN A 139 7.44 -0.90 7.99
C GLN A 139 7.26 0.52 7.45
N LYS A 140 8.22 1.41 7.79
CA LYS A 140 8.39 2.79 7.29
C LYS A 140 7.08 3.56 7.04
N LYS A 141 6.66 4.36 8.02
CA LYS A 141 5.49 5.27 7.88
C LYS A 141 5.70 6.31 6.77
N GLU A 142 6.91 6.85 6.65
CA GLU A 142 7.21 7.91 5.70
C GLU A 142 7.18 7.43 4.25
N GLY A 143 6.31 8.05 3.45
CA GLY A 143 6.12 7.69 2.04
C GLY A 143 5.34 6.39 1.84
N SER A 144 4.66 5.89 2.88
CA SER A 144 3.77 4.74 2.74
C SER A 144 2.49 5.11 1.99
N TYR A 145 2.08 4.23 1.07
CA TYR A 145 0.78 4.30 0.40
C TYR A 145 -0.31 3.51 1.14
N LEU A 146 0.03 2.91 2.29
CA LEU A 146 -0.86 2.09 3.10
C LEU A 146 -1.34 2.85 4.34
N GLY A 147 -2.50 2.43 4.84
CA GLY A 147 -2.98 2.81 6.18
C GLY A 147 -3.85 4.08 6.23
N LEU A 148 -4.11 4.73 5.09
CA LEU A 148 -5.10 5.81 5.00
C LEU A 148 -6.51 5.27 5.16
N GLY A 149 -7.37 6.05 5.82
CA GLY A 149 -8.80 5.80 5.86
C GLY A 149 -9.50 6.19 4.55
N THR A 150 -10.68 5.63 4.31
CA THR A 150 -11.48 5.88 3.09
C THR A 150 -12.75 6.68 3.35
N LEU A 151 -13.01 7.04 4.60
CA LEU A 151 -14.18 7.82 4.98
C LEU A 151 -13.87 9.32 4.86
N CYS A 152 -14.88 10.16 4.67
CA CYS A 152 -14.70 11.61 4.58
C CYS A 152 -13.94 12.16 5.81
N LEU A 153 -14.32 11.68 7.00
CA LEU A 153 -13.75 12.10 8.27
C LEU A 153 -12.34 11.55 8.55
N SER A 154 -11.84 10.63 7.71
CA SER A 154 -10.45 10.17 7.78
C SER A 154 -9.46 11.25 7.33
N CYS A 155 -9.93 12.20 6.51
CA CYS A 155 -9.09 13.27 5.96
C CYS A 155 -9.65 14.67 6.22
N HIS A 156 -10.95 14.80 6.46
CA HIS A 156 -11.62 16.07 6.66
C HIS A 156 -12.17 16.21 8.07
N ASP A 157 -12.06 17.41 8.62
CA ASP A 157 -12.68 17.75 9.89
C ASP A 157 -14.20 17.83 9.77
N ASP A 158 -14.90 17.45 10.85
CA ASP A 158 -16.33 17.74 10.99
C ASP A 158 -16.57 19.19 11.44
N TYR A 159 -16.91 20.05 10.49
CA TYR A 159 -17.28 21.44 10.75
C TYR A 159 -18.64 21.58 11.46
N HIS A 160 -19.48 20.54 11.46
CA HIS A 160 -20.77 20.55 12.15
C HIS A 160 -20.65 20.19 13.63
N GLN A 161 -19.45 19.88 14.12
CA GLN A 161 -19.17 19.64 15.53
C GLN A 161 -20.10 18.57 16.14
N GLU A 162 -20.31 17.48 15.40
CA GLU A 162 -21.13 16.32 15.75
C GLU A 162 -22.64 16.62 15.91
N THR A 163 -23.09 17.79 15.44
CA THR A 163 -24.52 18.14 15.46
C THR A 163 -25.31 17.54 14.29
N LEU A 164 -24.61 17.01 13.28
CA LEU A 164 -25.19 16.33 12.12
C LEU A 164 -24.63 14.91 11.98
N PRO A 165 -25.32 14.04 11.22
CA PRO A 165 -24.79 12.72 10.87
C PRO A 165 -23.41 12.79 10.19
N LYS A 166 -22.58 11.77 10.42
CA LYS A 166 -21.21 11.67 9.88
C LYS A 166 -21.15 11.30 8.39
N ASP A 167 -22.27 10.96 7.78
CA ASP A 167 -22.35 10.70 6.34
C ASP A 167 -22.41 12.01 5.56
N CYS A 168 -21.25 12.57 5.27
CA CYS A 168 -21.11 13.84 4.57
C CYS A 168 -21.74 13.79 3.16
N ALA A 169 -21.72 12.63 2.50
CA ALA A 169 -22.17 12.46 1.12
C ALA A 169 -23.68 12.57 0.95
N THR A 170 -24.45 12.50 2.04
CA THR A 170 -25.89 12.76 2.03
C THR A 170 -26.22 14.22 1.67
N CYS A 171 -25.34 15.17 2.01
CA CYS A 171 -25.57 16.60 1.82
C CYS A 171 -24.54 17.28 0.92
N HIS A 172 -23.29 16.80 0.95
CA HIS A 172 -22.16 17.36 0.22
C HIS A 172 -21.78 16.47 -0.96
N ASN A 173 -21.26 17.09 -2.03
CA ASN A 173 -20.71 16.38 -3.16
C ASN A 173 -19.19 16.64 -3.29
N GLN A 174 -18.49 15.76 -3.99
CA GLN A 174 -17.02 15.82 -4.14
C GLN A 174 -16.54 16.77 -5.25
N ASN A 175 -17.43 17.25 -6.12
CA ASN A 175 -17.10 18.26 -7.15
C ASN A 175 -17.02 19.67 -6.53
N LYS A 176 -17.88 19.95 -5.55
CA LYS A 176 -17.98 21.21 -4.81
C LYS A 176 -18.59 20.94 -3.44
N PHE A 177 -17.73 20.90 -2.43
CA PHE A 177 -18.15 20.58 -1.06
C PHE A 177 -19.04 21.68 -0.44
N LYS A 178 -18.75 22.96 -0.72
CA LYS A 178 -19.53 24.11 -0.25
C LYS A 178 -20.10 24.91 -1.43
N PRO A 179 -21.41 25.24 -1.45
CA PRO A 179 -22.44 24.86 -0.47
C PRO A 179 -22.82 23.37 -0.56
N ALA A 180 -23.52 22.86 0.45
CA ALA A 180 -24.05 21.50 0.49
C ALA A 180 -25.17 21.32 -0.55
N SER A 181 -24.80 21.08 -1.81
CA SER A 181 -25.74 21.13 -2.93
C SER A 181 -26.79 20.01 -2.95
N LEU A 182 -26.56 18.92 -2.21
CA LEU A 182 -27.50 17.80 -2.12
C LEU A 182 -28.49 18.01 -0.98
N PHE A 183 -28.18 18.91 -0.04
CA PHE A 183 -29.09 19.26 1.03
C PHE A 183 -30.30 20.04 0.51
N LYS A 184 -31.47 19.62 1.00
CA LYS A 184 -32.78 20.09 0.58
C LYS A 184 -33.55 20.54 1.81
N HIS A 185 -33.81 21.85 1.91
CA HIS A 185 -34.49 22.44 3.07
C HIS A 185 -35.91 21.89 3.24
N GLU A 186 -36.57 21.50 2.16
CA GLU A 186 -37.88 20.85 2.16
C GLU A 186 -37.93 19.55 2.97
N ASN A 187 -36.79 18.88 3.13
CA ASN A 187 -36.66 17.64 3.90
C ASN A 187 -36.21 17.90 5.35
N SER A 188 -36.09 19.16 5.75
CA SER A 188 -35.64 19.58 7.07
C SER A 188 -36.79 20.11 7.91
N LYS A 189 -36.53 20.39 9.19
CA LYS A 189 -37.49 21.07 10.08
C LYS A 189 -37.74 22.54 9.70
N PHE A 190 -36.99 23.08 8.75
CA PHE A 190 -37.08 24.48 8.32
C PHE A 190 -37.22 24.58 6.78
N PRO A 191 -38.39 24.19 6.23
CA PRO A 191 -38.65 24.32 4.80
C PRO A 191 -38.70 25.80 4.39
N LEU A 192 -37.97 26.16 3.33
CA LEU A 192 -38.00 27.51 2.79
C LEU A 192 -39.26 27.71 1.95
N ILE A 193 -40.11 28.66 2.37
CA ILE A 193 -41.36 28.99 1.68
C ILE A 193 -41.42 30.47 1.27
N GLY A 194 -42.13 30.74 0.18
CA GLY A 194 -42.32 32.09 -0.35
C GLY A 194 -41.00 32.79 -0.63
N LYS A 195 -40.83 34.02 -0.11
CA LYS A 195 -39.63 34.85 -0.35
C LYS A 195 -38.34 34.24 0.20
N HIS A 196 -38.41 33.29 1.14
CA HIS A 196 -37.20 32.67 1.71
C HIS A 196 -36.45 31.77 0.71
N ILE A 197 -37.12 31.30 -0.35
CA ILE A 197 -36.52 30.41 -1.36
C ILE A 197 -35.36 31.08 -2.10
N THR A 198 -35.41 32.40 -2.26
CA THR A 198 -34.41 33.17 -3.03
C THR A 198 -33.44 33.93 -2.13
N VAL A 199 -33.42 33.67 -0.82
CA VAL A 199 -32.53 34.35 0.12
C VAL A 199 -31.15 33.68 0.08
N ASP A 200 -30.09 34.50 -0.01
CA ASP A 200 -28.71 34.01 0.03
C ASP A 200 -28.44 33.20 1.30
N CYS A 201 -27.77 32.05 1.15
CA CYS A 201 -27.56 31.09 2.24
C CYS A 201 -26.92 31.72 3.48
N GLU A 202 -25.95 32.62 3.27
CA GLU A 202 -25.19 33.32 4.31
C GLU A 202 -26.01 34.29 5.18
N LYS A 203 -27.19 34.70 4.73
CA LYS A 203 -28.08 35.55 5.53
C LYS A 203 -28.65 34.80 6.73
N CYS A 204 -28.79 33.48 6.63
CA CYS A 204 -29.24 32.59 7.71
C CYS A 204 -28.10 31.72 8.27
N HIS A 205 -27.23 31.17 7.42
CA HIS A 205 -26.07 30.37 7.81
C HIS A 205 -24.81 31.24 7.93
N LYS A 206 -24.85 32.17 8.88
CA LYS A 206 -23.69 33.00 9.20
C LYS A 206 -22.60 32.14 9.83
N ILE A 207 -21.36 32.38 9.44
CA ILE A 207 -20.20 31.72 10.07
C ILE A 207 -20.05 32.29 11.47
N GLU A 208 -20.09 31.41 12.46
CA GLU A 208 -19.92 31.73 13.88
C GLU A 208 -18.60 31.12 14.39
N ILE A 209 -18.12 31.58 15.55
CA ILE A 209 -17.06 30.88 16.27
C ILE A 209 -17.69 30.09 17.40
N ARG A 210 -17.62 28.76 17.32
CA ARG A 210 -18.07 27.84 18.38
C ARG A 210 -16.90 26.97 18.82
N ARG A 211 -16.69 26.86 20.13
CA ARG A 211 -15.57 26.09 20.72
C ARG A 211 -14.23 26.42 20.05
N THR A 212 -13.95 27.72 19.90
CA THR A 212 -12.74 28.27 19.26
C THR A 212 -12.50 27.88 17.80
N LYS A 213 -13.48 27.30 17.09
CA LYS A 213 -13.42 26.96 15.67
C LYS A 213 -14.55 27.64 14.90
N LYS A 214 -14.35 27.85 13.59
CA LYS A 214 -15.41 28.33 12.68
C LYS A 214 -16.50 27.26 12.57
N PHE A 215 -17.74 27.67 12.73
CA PHE A 215 -18.96 26.88 12.56
C PHE A 215 -19.80 27.51 11.44
#